data_AF-A0A7S2KUP4-F1
#
_entry.id   AF-A0A7S2KUP4-F1
#
_cell.length_a   1.000
_cell.length_b   1.000
_cell.length_c   1.000
_cell.angle_alpha   90.00
_cell.angle_beta   90.00
_cell.angle_gamma   90.00
#
_symmetry.space_group_name_H-M   'P 1'
#
loop_
_entity.id
_entity.type
_entity.pdbx_description
1 polymer ?
#
loop_
_entity_poly.entity_id
_entity_poly.type
_entity_poly.pdbx_seq_one_letter_code
_entity_poly.pdbx_strand_id
1 'polypeptide(L)'
;PYQQATFGNRFFTKRTIGAELIIFHLMEILGAIVVGRFLDNEKSQYDSQRKRAIICLVSFVLINGAGNTIAFFQEISAKNSTSIANDISEMRAIVPSTAFALWGFADAQIQVYCYWLIGSFYSSGHDHSRAVGWYKCVQSLGTAIGFFLIPTQRLSVVAQLSVSSLLFLLGTALSFTQLPSTTAL
;
A
#
# COMPACT_ATOMS: atom_id res chain seq x y z
N PRO A 1 3.44 -5.15 -7.02
CA PRO A 1 3.50 -6.12 -8.14
C PRO A 1 2.69 -7.42 -7.90
N TYR A 2 2.90 -8.12 -6.77
CA TYR A 2 2.19 -9.36 -6.44
C TYR A 2 0.65 -9.20 -6.43
N GLN A 3 0.17 -8.16 -5.75
CA GLN A 3 -1.25 -7.86 -5.57
C GLN A 3 -1.97 -7.58 -6.89
N GLN A 4 -1.32 -6.89 -7.83
CA GLN A 4 -1.91 -6.55 -9.14
C GLN A 4 -1.73 -7.68 -10.18
N ALA A 5 -0.56 -8.32 -10.21
CA ALA A 5 -0.22 -9.30 -11.23
C ALA A 5 -0.63 -10.73 -10.84
N THR A 6 -0.17 -11.23 -9.70
CA THR A 6 -0.36 -12.65 -9.33
C THR A 6 -1.77 -12.91 -8.80
N PHE A 7 -2.28 -12.04 -7.93
CA PHE A 7 -3.64 -12.16 -7.38
C PHE A 7 -4.69 -11.81 -8.44
N GLY A 8 -4.49 -10.72 -9.19
CA GLY A 8 -5.35 -10.31 -10.30
C GLY A 8 -5.53 -11.41 -11.36
N ASN A 9 -4.44 -11.97 -11.89
CA ASN A 9 -4.52 -13.03 -12.92
C ASN A 9 -5.14 -14.35 -12.43
N ARG A 10 -5.18 -14.60 -11.12
CA ARG A 10 -5.67 -15.86 -10.56
C ARG A 10 -7.16 -15.83 -10.24
N PHE A 11 -7.68 -14.67 -9.84
CA PHE A 11 -9.07 -14.54 -9.37
C PHE A 11 -10.00 -13.81 -10.35
N PHE A 12 -9.44 -13.10 -11.32
CA PHE A 12 -10.21 -12.29 -12.27
C PHE A 12 -9.92 -12.68 -13.72
N THR A 13 -10.93 -12.52 -14.57
CA THR A 13 -10.75 -12.64 -16.02
C THR A 13 -9.95 -11.44 -16.55
N LYS A 14 -9.30 -11.58 -17.72
CA LYS A 14 -8.50 -10.50 -18.33
C LYS A 14 -9.29 -9.21 -18.57
N ARG A 15 -10.61 -9.31 -18.75
CA ARG A 15 -11.52 -8.15 -18.89
C ARG A 15 -11.72 -7.42 -17.57
N THR A 16 -11.86 -8.18 -16.48
CA THR A 16 -12.07 -7.66 -15.12
C THR A 16 -10.81 -7.03 -14.52
N ILE A 17 -9.62 -7.57 -14.80
CA ILE A 17 -8.35 -7.03 -14.29
C ILE A 17 -8.16 -5.55 -14.68
N GLY A 18 -8.57 -5.16 -15.89
CA GLY A 18 -8.53 -3.77 -16.33
C GLY A 18 -9.41 -2.86 -15.48
N ALA A 19 -10.63 -3.31 -15.15
CA ALA A 19 -11.55 -2.57 -14.28
C ALA A 19 -11.02 -2.49 -12.84
N GLU A 20 -10.44 -3.56 -12.32
CA GLU A 20 -9.86 -3.59 -10.97
C GLU A 20 -8.64 -2.66 -10.84
N LEU A 21 -7.80 -2.56 -11.87
CA LEU A 21 -6.70 -1.60 -11.90
C LEU A 21 -7.23 -0.15 -11.86
N ILE A 22 -8.34 0.13 -12.55
CA ILE A 22 -8.97 1.46 -12.48
C ILE A 22 -9.47 1.75 -11.06
N ILE A 23 -10.14 0.79 -10.41
CA ILE A 23 -10.61 0.94 -9.02
C ILE A 23 -9.42 1.16 -8.07
N PHE A 24 -8.34 0.41 -8.25
CA PHE A 24 -7.12 0.56 -7.46
C PHE A 24 -6.56 1.98 -7.59
N HIS A 25 -6.36 2.48 -8.81
CA HIS A 25 -5.82 3.81 -9.05
C HIS A 25 -6.78 4.94 -8.63
N LEU A 26 -8.09 4.74 -8.74
CA LEU A 26 -9.08 5.68 -8.20
C LEU A 26 -8.98 5.79 -6.68
N MET A 27 -8.79 4.67 -6.00
CA MET A 27 -8.61 4.65 -4.54
C MET A 27 -7.27 5.25 -4.11
N GLU A 28 -6.23 5.16 -4.94
CA GLU A 28 -4.98 5.90 -4.70
C GLU A 28 -5.23 7.42 -4.70
N ILE A 29 -5.95 7.93 -5.70
CA ILE A 29 -6.26 9.37 -5.79
C ILE A 29 -7.07 9.82 -4.56
N LEU A 30 -8.11 9.07 -4.19
CA LEU A 30 -8.92 9.37 -3.02
C LEU A 30 -8.12 9.29 -1.72
N GLY A 31 -7.29 8.25 -1.57
CA GLY A 31 -6.40 8.08 -0.43
C GLY A 31 -5.41 9.23 -0.29
N ALA A 32 -4.81 9.67 -1.40
CA ALA A 32 -3.87 10.77 -1.39
C ALA A 32 -4.53 12.08 -0.93
N ILE A 33 -5.74 12.37 -1.39
CA ILE A 33 -6.49 13.57 -0.99
C ILE A 33 -6.88 13.52 0.49
N VAL A 34 -7.41 12.39 0.96
CA VAL A 34 -7.86 12.22 2.35
C VAL A 34 -6.68 12.28 3.33
N VAL A 35 -5.63 11.50 3.06
CA VAL A 35 -4.45 11.42 3.92
C VAL A 35 -3.64 12.71 3.86
N GLY A 36 -3.50 13.32 2.68
CA GLY A 36 -2.82 14.60 2.53
C GLY A 36 -3.49 15.70 3.34
N ARG A 37 -4.82 15.86 3.21
CA ARG A 37 -5.57 16.81 4.03
C ARG A 37 -5.48 16.49 5.53
N PHE A 38 -5.45 15.22 5.91
CA PHE A 38 -5.28 14.82 7.30
C PHE A 38 -3.90 15.17 7.86
N LEU A 39 -2.83 15.04 7.06
CA LEU A 39 -1.44 15.35 7.41
C LEU A 39 -1.04 16.83 7.23
N ASP A 40 -1.83 17.62 6.51
CA ASP A 40 -1.64 19.08 6.38
C ASP A 40 -2.53 19.93 7.29
N ASN A 41 -3.46 19.31 8.03
CA ASN A 41 -4.31 20.03 8.99
C ASN A 41 -3.51 20.59 10.19
N GLU A 42 -2.93 21.78 10.03
CA GLU A 42 -2.19 22.53 11.06
C GLU A 42 -3.08 23.21 12.11
N LYS A 43 -4.41 23.09 12.00
CA LYS A 43 -5.38 23.84 12.81
C LYS A 43 -5.43 23.47 14.29
N SER A 44 -4.73 22.43 14.73
CA SER A 44 -4.72 22.04 16.14
C SER A 44 -3.38 22.41 16.78
N GLN A 45 -3.36 23.56 17.45
CA GLN A 45 -2.27 24.07 18.27
C GLN A 45 -1.80 23.10 19.38
N TYR A 46 -2.48 21.96 19.53
CA TYR A 46 -2.26 20.91 20.54
C TYR A 46 -1.94 19.52 19.96
N ASP A 47 -1.99 19.33 18.63
CA ASP A 47 -1.77 18.01 18.03
C ASP A 47 -0.34 17.90 17.50
N SER A 48 0.51 17.20 18.26
CA SER A 48 1.90 16.95 17.90
C SER A 48 1.97 16.27 16.52
N GLN A 49 2.80 16.80 15.62
CA GLN A 49 3.08 16.20 14.30
C GLN A 49 3.39 14.69 14.40
N ARG A 50 4.03 14.27 15.50
CA ARG A 50 4.29 12.87 15.84
C ARG A 50 3.03 12.03 16.02
N LYS A 51 1.99 12.56 16.67
CA LYS A 51 0.73 11.82 16.91
C LYS A 51 -0.02 11.57 15.61
N ARG A 52 -0.01 12.53 14.68
CA ARG A 52 -0.61 12.40 13.34
C ARG A 52 0.13 11.38 12.48
N ALA A 53 1.46 11.39 12.54
CA ALA A 53 2.30 10.37 11.94
C ALA A 53 2.00 8.96 12.50
N ILE A 54 1.85 8.82 13.82
CA ILE A 54 1.46 7.55 14.45
C ILE A 54 0.07 7.11 14.00
N ILE A 55 -0.92 7.99 13.99
CA ILE A 55 -2.29 7.66 13.55
C ILE A 55 -2.28 7.20 12.09
N CYS A 56 -1.52 7.87 11.23
CA CYS A 56 -1.36 7.49 9.83
C CYS A 56 -0.66 6.12 9.70
N LEU A 57 0.41 5.84 10.46
CA LEU A 57 1.06 4.53 10.41
C LEU A 57 0.15 3.41 10.94
N VAL A 58 -0.58 3.65 12.03
CA VAL A 58 -1.52 2.67 12.59
C VAL A 58 -2.67 2.39 11.63
N SER A 59 -3.29 3.42 11.03
CA SER A 59 -4.36 3.20 10.06
C SER A 59 -3.85 2.52 8.80
N PHE A 60 -2.61 2.78 8.37
CA PHE A 60 -1.98 2.08 7.26
C PHE A 60 -1.84 0.59 7.58
N VAL A 61 -1.40 0.25 8.80
CA VAL A 61 -1.27 -1.14 9.23
C VAL A 61 -2.63 -1.85 9.23
N LEU A 62 -3.68 -1.19 9.73
CA LEU A 62 -5.03 -1.74 9.77
C LEU A 62 -5.63 -1.94 8.37
N ILE A 63 -5.50 -0.97 7.47
CA ILE A 63 -6.07 -1.02 6.12
C ILE A 63 -5.33 -2.06 5.26
N ASN A 64 -4.00 -2.06 5.30
CA ASN A 64 -3.20 -3.04 4.55
C ASN A 64 -3.39 -4.45 5.13
N GLY A 65 -3.45 -4.57 6.47
CA GLY A 65 -3.77 -5.80 7.18
C GLY A 65 -5.13 -6.37 6.78
N ALA A 66 -6.18 -5.54 6.75
CA ALA A 66 -7.51 -5.94 6.30
C ALA A 66 -7.49 -6.46 4.86
N GLY A 67 -6.80 -5.77 3.94
CA GLY A 67 -6.64 -6.22 2.56
C GLY A 67 -5.94 -7.59 2.45
N ASN A 68 -4.86 -7.81 3.23
CA ASN A 68 -4.15 -9.09 3.25
C ASN A 68 -4.97 -10.22 3.89
N THR A 69 -5.74 -9.92 4.94
CA THR A 69 -6.65 -10.89 5.57
C THR A 69 -7.74 -11.33 4.60
N ILE A 70 -8.35 -10.38 3.87
CA ILE A 70 -9.34 -10.70 2.83
C ILE A 70 -8.71 -11.58 1.74
N ALA A 71 -7.50 -11.25 1.27
CA ALA A 71 -6.80 -12.05 0.27
C ALA A 71 -6.48 -13.47 0.77
N PHE A 72 -6.10 -13.62 2.04
CA PHE A 72 -5.83 -14.92 2.66
C PHE A 72 -7.10 -15.78 2.77
N PHE A 73 -8.21 -15.19 3.22
CA PHE A 73 -9.51 -15.89 3.24
C PHE A 73 -9.95 -16.30 1.84
N GLN A 74 -9.75 -15.45 0.84
CA GLN A 74 -10.05 -15.76 -0.56
C GLN A 74 -9.20 -16.93 -1.07
N GLU A 75 -7.92 -16.98 -0.72
CA GLU A 75 -7.02 -18.07 -1.11
C GLU A 75 -7.37 -19.41 -0.44
N ILE A 76 -7.84 -19.38 0.82
CA ILE A 76 -8.37 -20.57 1.52
C ILE A 76 -9.67 -21.05 0.89
N SER A 77 -10.63 -20.15 0.66
CA SER A 77 -11.91 -20.52 0.02
C SER A 77 -11.70 -21.07 -1.39
N ALA A 78 -10.73 -20.58 -2.14
CA ALA A 78 -10.39 -21.07 -3.47
C ALA A 78 -9.65 -22.42 -3.47
N LYS A 79 -8.98 -22.80 -2.39
CA LYS A 79 -8.45 -24.17 -2.23
C LYS A 79 -9.56 -25.22 -2.07
N ASN A 80 -10.70 -24.82 -1.52
CA ASN A 80 -11.83 -25.72 -1.22
C ASN A 80 -12.91 -25.72 -2.32
N SER A 81 -12.75 -24.96 -3.39
CA SER A 81 -13.72 -24.88 -4.50
C SER A 81 -12.97 -24.94 -5.83
N THR A 82 -13.34 -25.86 -6.71
CA THR A 82 -12.79 -25.96 -8.07
C THR A 82 -12.98 -24.65 -8.81
N SER A 83 -11.88 -23.90 -8.96
CA SER A 83 -11.62 -22.81 -9.90
C SER A 83 -12.85 -22.03 -10.38
N ILE A 84 -13.09 -20.86 -9.80
CA ILE A 84 -14.04 -19.90 -10.37
C ILE A 84 -13.26 -18.61 -10.54
N ALA A 85 -12.77 -18.38 -11.77
CA ALA A 85 -12.38 -17.05 -12.20
C ALA A 85 -13.67 -16.22 -12.18
N ASN A 86 -13.85 -15.39 -11.15
CA ASN A 86 -15.09 -14.68 -10.95
C ASN A 86 -15.17 -13.54 -11.97
N ASP A 87 -16.27 -13.50 -12.73
CA ASP A 87 -16.57 -12.38 -13.62
C ASP A 87 -17.23 -11.23 -12.83
N ILE A 88 -17.18 -10.00 -13.35
CA ILE A 88 -17.67 -8.76 -12.70
C ILE A 88 -19.16 -8.86 -12.33
N SER A 89 -19.89 -9.74 -13.02
CA SER A 89 -21.31 -10.01 -12.81
C SER A 89 -21.61 -10.87 -11.57
N GLU A 90 -20.61 -11.50 -10.96
CA GLU A 90 -20.82 -12.32 -9.76
C GLU A 90 -20.60 -11.50 -8.48
N MET A 91 -21.55 -11.57 -7.55
CA MET A 91 -21.45 -10.90 -6.22
C MET A 91 -20.20 -11.32 -5.43
N ARG A 92 -19.57 -12.43 -5.81
CA ARG A 92 -18.30 -12.95 -5.26
C ARG A 92 -17.06 -12.19 -5.76
N ALA A 93 -17.18 -11.31 -6.76
CA ALA A 93 -16.12 -10.40 -7.20
C ALA A 93 -15.95 -9.20 -6.26
N ILE A 94 -16.99 -8.81 -5.51
CA ILE A 94 -16.97 -7.63 -4.62
C ILE A 94 -15.88 -7.74 -3.54
N VAL A 95 -15.68 -8.94 -2.99
CA VAL A 95 -14.69 -9.21 -1.94
C VAL A 95 -13.26 -8.99 -2.45
N PRO A 96 -12.81 -9.61 -3.57
CA PRO A 96 -11.49 -9.32 -4.11
C PRO A 96 -11.35 -7.89 -4.66
N SER A 97 -12.41 -7.25 -5.20
CA SER A 97 -12.35 -5.84 -5.60
C SER A 97 -12.15 -4.90 -4.40
N THR A 98 -12.74 -5.23 -3.25
CA THR A 98 -12.53 -4.48 -2.00
C THR A 98 -11.08 -4.61 -1.52
N ALA A 99 -10.43 -5.77 -1.69
CA ALA A 99 -9.01 -5.91 -1.37
C ALA A 99 -8.14 -5.02 -2.27
N PHE A 100 -8.43 -4.92 -3.58
CA PHE A 100 -7.76 -3.98 -4.48
C PHE A 100 -7.96 -2.52 -4.05
N ALA A 101 -9.19 -2.13 -3.69
CA ALA A 101 -9.48 -0.79 -3.20
C ALA A 101 -8.69 -0.46 -1.91
N LEU A 102 -8.64 -1.37 -0.95
CA LEU A 102 -7.89 -1.20 0.30
C LEU A 102 -6.39 -1.11 0.07
N TRP A 103 -5.83 -1.92 -0.83
CA TRP A 103 -4.42 -1.85 -1.18
C TRP A 103 -4.06 -0.56 -1.92
N GLY A 104 -4.92 -0.08 -2.83
CA GLY A 104 -4.72 1.21 -3.51
C GLY A 104 -4.73 2.38 -2.53
N PHE A 105 -5.69 2.39 -1.60
CA PHE A 105 -5.74 3.39 -0.55
C PHE A 105 -4.49 3.35 0.35
N ALA A 106 -4.05 2.16 0.75
CA ALA A 106 -2.86 1.98 1.56
C ALA A 106 -1.58 2.46 0.84
N ASP A 107 -1.45 2.19 -0.47
CA ASP A 107 -0.29 2.64 -1.27
C ASP A 107 -0.17 4.17 -1.29
N ALA A 108 -1.28 4.86 -1.58
CA ALA A 108 -1.32 6.31 -1.53
C ALA A 108 -1.03 6.86 -0.13
N GLN A 109 -1.54 6.19 0.91
CA GLN A 109 -1.32 6.62 2.29
C GLN A 109 0.16 6.62 2.67
N ILE A 110 0.89 5.53 2.41
CA ILE A 110 2.32 5.47 2.75
C ILE A 110 3.14 6.42 1.86
N GLN A 111 2.74 6.58 0.60
CA GLN A 111 3.40 7.52 -0.31
C GLN A 111 3.27 8.97 0.19
N VAL A 112 2.06 9.42 0.52
CA VAL A 112 1.82 10.77 1.05
C VAL A 112 2.51 10.96 2.39
N TYR A 113 2.51 9.94 3.25
CA TYR A 113 3.27 9.98 4.51
C TYR A 113 4.77 10.19 4.30
N CYS A 114 5.40 9.48 3.35
CA CYS A 114 6.81 9.67 3.02
C CYS A 114 7.09 11.08 2.50
N TYR A 115 6.23 11.63 1.64
CA TYR A 115 6.39 13.00 1.14
C TYR A 115 6.24 14.05 2.24
N TRP A 116 5.26 13.87 3.13
CA TRP A 116 5.08 14.73 4.30
C TRP A 116 6.32 14.71 5.21
N LEU A 117 6.90 13.53 5.45
CA LEU A 117 8.10 13.37 6.26
C LEU A 117 9.34 14.02 5.61
N ILE A 118 9.51 13.90 4.28
CA ILE A 118 10.55 14.62 3.54
C ILE A 118 10.37 16.14 3.66
N GLY A 119 9.12 16.62 3.58
CA GLY A 119 8.79 18.03 3.81
C GLY A 119 9.12 18.51 5.22
N SER A 120 8.95 17.66 6.23
CA SER A 120 9.28 18.00 7.62
C SER A 120 10.78 18.04 7.91
N PHE A 121 11.59 17.24 7.21
CA PHE A 121 13.03 17.15 7.46
C PHE A 121 13.89 18.11 6.63
N TYR A 122 13.45 18.48 5.43
CA TYR A 122 14.23 19.31 4.52
C TYR A 122 13.53 20.65 4.25
N SER A 123 14.06 21.74 4.81
CA SER A 123 13.58 23.11 4.61
C SER A 123 14.12 23.78 3.34
N SER A 124 15.27 23.33 2.84
CA SER A 124 15.90 23.81 1.59
C SER A 124 15.35 23.06 0.38
N GLY A 125 14.90 23.79 -0.65
CA GLY A 125 14.36 23.20 -1.88
C GLY A 125 15.37 22.32 -2.65
N HIS A 126 16.67 22.62 -2.56
CA HIS A 126 17.72 21.82 -3.19
C HIS A 126 17.87 20.44 -2.53
N ASP A 127 17.90 20.40 -1.20
CA ASP A 127 18.01 19.13 -0.47
C ASP A 127 16.71 18.32 -0.50
N HIS A 128 15.57 19.00 -0.50
CA HIS A 128 14.26 18.38 -0.70
C HIS A 128 14.19 17.65 -2.05
N SER A 129 14.62 18.29 -3.13
CA SER A 129 14.63 17.68 -4.47
C SER A 129 15.53 16.45 -4.55
N ARG A 130 16.69 16.49 -3.88
CA ARG A 130 17.61 15.35 -3.80
C ARG A 130 17.02 14.19 -3.00
N ALA A 131 16.36 14.47 -1.87
CA ALA A 131 15.70 13.47 -1.04
C ALA A 131 14.54 12.78 -1.79
N VAL A 132 13.72 13.55 -2.50
CA VAL A 132 12.65 12.99 -3.36
C VAL A 132 13.23 12.12 -4.47
N GLY A 133 14.33 12.55 -5.11
CA GLY A 133 15.02 11.76 -6.12
C GLY A 133 15.54 10.42 -5.58
N TRP A 134 16.14 10.42 -4.40
CA TRP A 134 16.58 9.19 -3.72
C TRP A 134 15.40 8.27 -3.39
N TYR A 135 14.32 8.81 -2.83
CA TYR A 135 13.10 8.07 -2.52
C TYR A 135 12.53 7.36 -3.76
N LYS A 136 12.41 8.06 -4.89
CA LYS A 136 11.93 7.47 -6.15
C LYS A 136 12.89 6.43 -6.71
N CYS A 137 14.19 6.60 -6.57
CA CYS A 137 15.19 5.60 -6.97
C CYS A 137 14.99 4.28 -6.21
N VAL A 138 14.85 4.35 -4.88
CA VAL A 138 14.59 3.18 -4.03
C VAL A 138 13.25 2.52 -4.39
N GLN A 139 12.20 3.31 -4.64
CA GLN A 139 10.89 2.81 -5.10
C GLN A 139 10.99 2.05 -6.42
N SER A 140 11.73 2.59 -7.39
CA SER A 140 11.95 1.95 -8.69
C SER A 140 12.74 0.66 -8.56
N LEU A 141 13.78 0.64 -7.71
CA LEU A 141 14.58 -0.55 -7.43
C LEU A 141 13.73 -1.67 -6.79
N GLY A 142 12.89 -1.31 -5.81
CA GLY A 142 11.95 -2.26 -5.20
C GLY A 142 10.97 -2.85 -6.22
N THR A 143 10.45 -2.02 -7.12
CA THR A 143 9.57 -2.47 -8.22
C THR A 143 10.29 -3.42 -9.16
N ALA A 144 11.53 -3.11 -9.55
CA ALA A 144 12.34 -3.96 -10.43
C ALA A 144 12.61 -5.35 -9.82
N ILE A 145 12.99 -5.40 -8.54
CA ILE A 145 13.16 -6.66 -7.79
C ILE A 145 11.84 -7.41 -7.71
N GLY A 146 10.74 -6.70 -7.46
CA GLY A 146 9.40 -7.27 -7.43
C GLY A 146 9.03 -7.99 -8.73
N PHE A 147 9.20 -7.35 -9.88
CA PHE A 147 8.95 -7.98 -11.20
C PHE A 147 9.86 -9.17 -11.47
N PHE A 148 11.10 -9.14 -10.99
CA PHE A 148 12.02 -10.26 -11.10
C PHE A 148 11.60 -11.49 -10.28
N LEU A 149 10.91 -11.29 -9.14
CA LEU A 149 10.46 -12.33 -8.22
C LEU A 149 9.05 -12.87 -8.49
N ILE A 150 8.23 -12.17 -9.28
CA ILE A 150 6.85 -12.58 -9.63
C ILE A 150 6.74 -13.93 -10.35
N PRO A 151 7.63 -14.34 -11.28
CA PRO A 151 7.45 -15.59 -12.01
C PRO A 151 7.28 -16.79 -11.06
N THR A 152 6.19 -17.55 -11.23
CA THR A 152 5.84 -18.67 -10.34
C THR A 152 6.85 -19.82 -10.39
N GLN A 153 7.72 -19.86 -11.41
CA GLN A 153 8.87 -20.78 -11.45
C GLN A 153 9.95 -20.43 -10.41
N ARG A 154 9.98 -19.19 -9.92
CA ARG A 154 11.02 -18.69 -9.00
C ARG A 154 10.55 -18.58 -7.56
N LEU A 155 9.29 -18.20 -7.34
CA LEU A 155 8.73 -18.08 -6.00
C LEU A 155 7.26 -18.53 -5.97
N SER A 156 6.93 -19.40 -5.01
CA SER A 156 5.55 -19.83 -4.78
C SER A 156 4.65 -18.65 -4.37
N VAL A 157 3.38 -18.69 -4.72
CA VAL A 157 2.38 -17.63 -4.46
C VAL A 157 2.30 -17.28 -2.96
N VAL A 158 2.33 -18.31 -2.09
CA VAL A 158 2.34 -18.10 -0.63
C VAL A 158 3.62 -17.40 -0.17
N ALA A 159 4.77 -17.77 -0.75
CA ALA A 159 6.04 -17.12 -0.43
C ALA A 159 6.08 -15.66 -0.92
N GLN A 160 5.46 -15.34 -2.06
CA GLN A 160 5.32 -13.96 -2.54
C GLN A 160 4.49 -13.12 -1.55
N LEU A 161 3.36 -13.65 -1.06
CA LEU A 161 2.53 -13.00 -0.04
C LEU A 161 3.28 -12.84 1.29
N SER A 162 3.99 -13.88 1.75
CA SER A 162 4.75 -13.83 3.00
C SER A 162 5.87 -12.80 2.94
N VAL A 163 6.65 -12.76 1.85
CA VAL A 163 7.74 -11.79 1.68
C VAL A 163 7.18 -10.36 1.62
N SER A 164 6.08 -10.12 0.89
CA SER A 164 5.48 -8.79 0.87
C SER A 164 4.94 -8.36 2.24
N SER A 165 4.34 -9.29 2.99
CA SER A 165 3.79 -9.02 4.32
C SER A 165 4.90 -8.75 5.34
N LEU A 166 6.01 -9.49 5.26
CA LEU A 166 7.19 -9.29 6.11
C LEU A 166 7.87 -7.95 5.83
N LEU A 167 8.09 -7.62 4.55
CA LEU A 167 8.68 -6.34 4.16
C LEU A 167 7.82 -5.15 4.62
N PHE A 168 6.51 -5.29 4.52
CA PHE A 168 5.56 -4.29 5.04
C PHE A 168 5.64 -4.16 6.57
N LEU A 169 5.66 -5.25 7.33
CA LEU A 169 5.75 -5.21 8.79
C LEU A 169 7.10 -4.65 9.26
N LEU A 170 8.20 -5.03 8.61
CA LEU A 170 9.53 -4.49 8.89
C LEU A 170 9.60 -2.99 8.56
N GLY A 171 9.09 -2.58 7.40
CA GLY A 171 9.08 -1.17 6.98
C GLY A 171 8.26 -0.28 7.93
N THR A 172 7.10 -0.76 8.37
CA THR A 172 6.27 -0.04 9.35
C THR A 172 6.93 0.02 10.72
N ALA A 173 7.52 -1.07 11.20
CA ALA A 173 8.27 -1.10 12.46
C ALA A 173 9.46 -0.12 12.45
N LEU A 174 10.22 -0.06 11.35
CA LEU A 174 11.31 0.91 11.20
C LEU A 174 10.79 2.35 11.10
N SER A 175 9.62 2.57 10.52
CA SER A 175 9.02 3.92 10.45
C SER A 175 8.64 4.45 11.84
N PHE A 176 8.24 3.57 12.77
CA PHE A 176 7.98 3.98 14.16
C PHE A 176 9.24 4.44 14.92
N THR A 177 10.43 3.97 14.54
CA THR A 177 11.68 4.38 15.22
C THR A 177 12.20 5.72 14.73
N GLN A 178 11.82 6.16 13.52
CA GLN A 178 12.27 7.39 12.86
C GLN A 178 11.25 8.54 12.95
N LEU A 179 10.27 8.44 13.84
CA LEU A 179 9.28 9.50 14.04
C LEU A 179 9.94 10.81 14.51
N PRO A 180 9.53 11.98 14.00
CA PRO A 180 10.09 13.27 14.42
C PRO A 180 10.04 13.40 15.94
N SER A 181 11.19 13.67 16.55
CA SER A 181 11.29 13.90 17.99
C SER A 181 10.53 15.17 18.35
N THR A 182 9.83 15.14 19.49
CA THR A 182 9.14 16.30 20.08
C THR A 182 10.17 17.28 20.64
N THR A 183 11.10 17.77 19.82
CA THR A 183 12.04 18.81 20.21
C THR A 183 11.52 20.11 19.63
N ALA A 184 11.06 20.95 20.55
CA ALA A 184 10.42 22.23 20.35
C ALA A 184 11.09 23.11 19.28
N LEU A 185 10.26 23.78 18.49
CA LEU A 185 10.46 25.17 18.10
C LEU A 185 9.47 26.01 18.90
#